data_AF-A0A9D8D8Y8-F1
#
_entry.id   AF-A0A9D8D8Y8-F1
#
_cell.length_a   1.000
_cell.length_b   1.000
_cell.length_c   1.000
_cell.angle_alpha   90.00
_cell.angle_beta   90.00
_cell.angle_gamma   90.00
#
_symmetry.space_group_name_H-M   'P 1'
#
loop_
_entity.id
_entity.type
_entity.pdbx_description
1 polymer ?
#
loop_
_entity_poly.entity_id
_entity_poly.type
_entity_poly.pdbx_seq_one_letter_code
_entity_poly.pdbx_strand_id
1 'polypeptide(L)' 'MQAAKQAGLLHGKGGRIGGRVSPVLVRQAKRQTGIEADTDLIEFALAAVALEDNFAQAFEKSRGKVDPELKLGF' A
#
# COMPACT_ATOMS: atom_id res chain seq x y z
N MET A 1 5.86 0.74 -0.97
CA MET A 1 6.76 1.68 -0.26
C MET A 1 7.35 2.78 -1.16
N GLN A 2 7.84 2.50 -2.37
CA GLN A 2 8.39 3.56 -3.22
C GLN A 2 7.36 4.65 -3.59
N ALA A 3 6.11 4.28 -3.90
CA ALA A 3 5.04 5.24 -4.17
C ALA A 3 4.73 6.16 -2.96
N ALA A 4 4.74 5.64 -1.74
CA ALA A 4 4.55 6.42 -0.50
C ALA A 4 5.68 7.44 -0.29
N LYS A 5 6.90 7.00 -0.59
CA LYS A 5 8.10 7.82 -0.52
C LYS A 5 8.08 8.95 -1.56
N GLN A 6 7.64 8.66 -2.79
CA GLN A 6 7.47 9.64 -3.85
C GLN A 6 6.35 10.65 -3.56
N ALA A 7 5.27 10.20 -2.91
CA ALA A 7 4.17 11.06 -2.45
C ALA A 7 4.52 11.90 -1.20
N GLY A 8 5.74 11.79 -0.66
CA GLY A 8 6.17 12.55 0.51
C GLY A 8 5.53 12.11 1.84
N LEU A 9 4.74 11.03 1.85
CA LEU A 9 3.96 10.56 3.00
C LEU A 9 4.81 9.92 4.11
N LEU A 10 6.11 9.76 3.89
CA LEU A 10 7.06 9.20 4.85
C LEU A 10 7.94 10.28 5.51
N HIS A 11 7.68 11.57 5.30
CA HIS A 11 8.42 12.66 5.94
C HIS A 11 7.82 13.03 7.31
N GLY A 12 8.59 12.83 8.37
CA GLY A 12 8.24 13.19 9.75
C GLY A 12 7.77 12.00 10.59
N LYS A 13 8.70 11.39 11.34
CA LYS A 13 8.41 10.27 12.26
C LYS A 13 8.09 10.81 13.66
N GLY A 14 6.84 11.21 13.88
CA GLY A 14 6.42 11.78 15.19
C GLY A 14 5.07 11.30 15.74
N GLY A 15 4.18 10.77 14.90
CA GLY A 15 2.85 10.32 15.31
C GLY A 15 2.87 8.89 15.86
N ARG A 16 2.10 8.64 16.94
CA ARG A 16 1.89 7.28 17.46
C ARG A 16 0.44 6.85 17.19
N ILE A 17 0.29 5.73 16.47
CA ILE A 17 -0.99 5.06 16.23
C ILE A 17 -0.95 3.72 16.97
N GLY A 18 -1.97 3.42 17.77
CA GLY A 18 -2.08 2.19 18.54
C GLY A 18 -3.52 1.73 18.69
N GLY A 19 -3.73 0.41 18.78
CA GLY A 19 -5.05 -0.19 18.91
C GLY A 19 -4.96 -1.70 19.11
N ARG A 20 -6.05 -2.33 19.57
CA ARG A 20 -6.14 -3.79 19.63
C ARG A 20 -6.49 -4.34 18.26
N VAL A 21 -5.74 -5.33 17.81
CA VAL A 21 -5.95 -6.01 16.53
C VAL A 21 -5.92 -7.52 16.73
N SER A 22 -6.60 -8.25 15.85
CA SER A 22 -6.59 -9.71 15.88
C SER A 22 -5.18 -10.24 15.58
N PRO A 23 -4.61 -11.12 16.43
CA PRO A 23 -3.27 -11.68 16.19
C PRO A 23 -3.25 -12.59 14.95
N VAL A 24 -4.38 -13.17 14.55
CA VAL A 24 -4.50 -13.96 13.31
C VAL A 24 -4.36 -13.05 12.09
N LEU A 25 -4.99 -11.88 12.13
CA LEU A 25 -4.92 -10.88 11.07
C LEU A 25 -3.49 -10.38 10.88
N VAL A 26 -2.81 -10.04 11.98
CA VAL A 26 -1.40 -9.58 11.95
C VAL A 26 -0.51 -10.65 11.31
N ARG A 27 -0.62 -11.92 11.74
CA ARG A 27 0.18 -13.00 11.16
C ARG A 27 -0.06 -13.19 9.66
N GLN A 28 -1.31 -13.12 9.22
CA GLN A 28 -1.64 -13.26 7.81
C GLN A 28 -1.09 -12.08 7.00
N ALA A 29 -1.23 -10.86 7.50
CA ALA A 29 -0.72 -9.66 6.85
C ALA A 29 0.82 -9.69 6.72
N LYS A 30 1.54 -10.11 7.77
CA LYS A 30 3.00 -10.32 7.70
C LYS A 30 3.38 -11.37 6.66
N ARG A 31 2.66 -12.49 6.58
CA ARG A 31 2.90 -13.52 5.56
C ARG A 31 2.68 -13.02 4.14
N GLN A 32 1.67 -12.20 3.90
CA GLN A 32 1.36 -11.67 2.57
C GLN A 32 2.31 -10.55 2.13
N THR A 33 2.74 -9.71 3.07
CA THR A 33 3.57 -8.53 2.77
C THR A 33 5.07 -8.80 2.92
N GLY A 34 5.46 -9.85 3.66
CA GLY A 34 6.84 -10.12 4.04
C GLY A 34 7.39 -9.19 5.13
N ILE A 35 6.56 -8.31 5.70
CA ILE A 35 6.97 -7.33 6.70
C ILE A 35 6.99 -7.98 8.10
N GLU A 36 8.12 -7.90 8.79
CA GLU A 36 8.27 -8.48 10.14
C GLU A 36 7.94 -7.50 11.26
N ALA A 37 8.29 -6.23 11.11
CA ALA A 37 8.06 -5.20 12.12
C ALA A 37 6.62 -4.69 12.09
N ASP A 38 5.97 -4.64 13.25
CA ASP A 38 4.58 -4.16 13.35
C ASP A 38 4.44 -2.69 12.93
N THR A 39 5.43 -1.86 13.24
CA THR A 39 5.48 -0.45 12.82
C THR A 39 5.53 -0.33 11.29
N ASP A 40 6.38 -1.12 10.64
CA ASP A 40 6.50 -1.11 9.17
C ASP A 40 5.22 -1.64 8.52
N LEU A 41 4.55 -2.60 9.14
CA LEU A 41 3.28 -3.15 8.65
C LEU A 41 2.17 -2.10 8.74
N ILE A 42 2.15 -1.31 9.81
CA ILE A 42 1.22 -0.19 9.99
C ILE A 42 1.51 0.92 8.98
N GLU A 43 2.78 1.32 8.81
CA GLU A 43 3.18 2.31 7.81
C GLU A 43 2.80 1.84 6.39
N PHE A 44 3.02 0.57 6.07
CA PHE A 44 2.61 -0.02 4.79
C PHE A 44 1.09 0.02 4.60
N ALA A 45 0.30 -0.36 5.61
CA ALA A 45 -1.15 -0.35 5.52
C ALA A 45 -1.70 1.08 5.32
N LEU A 46 -1.17 2.05 6.07
CA LEU A 46 -1.53 3.46 5.93
C LEU A 46 -1.13 4.01 4.57
N ALA A 47 0.06 3.66 4.09
CA ALA A 47 0.51 4.00 2.75
C ALA A 47 -0.39 3.38 1.69
N ALA A 48 -0.79 2.12 1.83
CA ALA A 48 -1.67 1.44 0.88
C ALA A 48 -3.03 2.16 0.79
N VAL A 49 -3.62 2.52 1.93
CA VAL A 49 -4.89 3.27 1.96
C VAL A 49 -4.72 4.70 1.42
N ALA A 50 -3.64 5.38 1.76
CA ALA A 50 -3.38 6.75 1.29
C ALA A 50 -3.00 6.82 -0.19
N LEU A 51 -2.46 5.74 -0.74
CA LEU A 51 -2.05 5.60 -2.14
C LEU A 51 -3.03 4.78 -2.97
N GLU A 52 -4.18 4.36 -2.43
CA GLU A 52 -5.28 3.84 -3.24
C GLU A 52 -5.83 4.99 -4.08
N ASP A 53 -5.03 5.38 -5.07
CA ASP A 53 -5.29 6.41 -6.03
C ASP A 53 -6.14 5.77 -7.11
N ASN A 54 -7.43 5.68 -6.82
CA ASN A 54 -8.45 5.18 -7.72
C ASN A 54 -8.15 3.81 -8.35
N PHE A 55 -7.26 2.97 -7.82
CA PHE A 55 -6.88 1.71 -8.47
C PHE A 55 -8.10 0.84 -8.77
N ALA A 56 -9.03 0.71 -7.82
CA ALA A 56 -10.29 0.00 -8.04
C ALA A 56 -11.11 0.64 -9.19
N GLN A 57 -11.26 1.97 -9.21
CA GLN A 57 -11.98 2.68 -10.27
C GLN A 57 -11.27 2.62 -11.63
N ALA A 58 -9.94 2.73 -11.66
CA ALA A 58 -9.12 2.65 -12.86
C ALA A 58 -9.12 1.23 -13.41
N PHE A 59 -9.05 0.23 -12.54
CA PHE A 59 -9.16 -1.18 -12.88
C PHE A 59 -10.56 -1.48 -13.46
N GLU A 60 -11.64 -1.04 -12.80
CA GLU A 60 -13.00 -1.15 -13.33
C GLU A 60 -13.16 -0.45 -14.67
N LYS A 61 -12.67 0.78 -14.81
CA LYS A 61 -12.71 1.54 -16.08
C LYS A 61 -11.89 0.88 -17.19
N SER A 62 -10.74 0.30 -16.85
CA SER A 62 -9.87 -0.38 -17.82
C SER A 62 -10.55 -1.62 -18.41
N ARG A 63 -11.45 -2.28 -17.66
CA ARG A 63 -12.06 -3.58 -18.02
C ARG A 63 -11.03 -4.59 -18.54
N GLY A 64 -9.83 -4.61 -17.94
CA GLY A 64 -8.75 -5.51 -18.36
C GLY A 64 -8.09 -5.13 -19.69
N LYS A 65 -8.34 -3.92 -20.21
CA LYS A 65 -7.63 -3.37 -21.37
C LYS A 65 -6.52 -2.45 -20.90
N VAL A 66 -5.35 -2.63 -21.50
CA VAL A 66 -4.22 -1.71 -21.35
C VAL A 66 -4.26 -0.74 -22.53
N ASP A 67 -3.89 0.51 -22.30
CA ASP A 67 -3.77 1.51 -23.36
C ASP A 67 -2.82 0.99 -24.46
N PRO A 68 -3.27 0.88 -25.72
CA PRO A 68 -2.43 0.35 -26.80
C PRO A 68 -1.17 1.18 -27.08
N GLU A 69 -1.17 2.46 -26.70
CA GLU A 69 -0.03 3.36 -26.89
C GLU A 69 0.97 3.31 -25.72
N LEU A 70 0.64 2.59 -24.65
CA LEU A 70 1.51 2.43 -23.49
C LEU A 70 2.73 1.61 -23.86
N LYS A 71 3.90 2.25 -23.89
CA LYS A 71 5.18 1.58 -24.08
C LYS A 71 5.56 0.79 -22.83
N LEU A 72 5.17 -0.47 -22.80
CA LEU A 72 5.70 -1.45 -21.87
C LEU A 72 7.13 -1.76 -22.34
N GLY A 73 8.12 -1.22 -21.62
CA GLY A 73 9.53 -1.21 -22.05
C GLY A 73 10.21 -2.58 -22.04
N PHE A 74 9.82 -3.45 -22.97
CA PHE A 74 10.52 -4.68 -23.32
C PHE A 74 11.43 -4.44 -24.53
#